data_AF-A0ABD1UYP6-F1
#
_entry.id   AF-A0ABD1UYP6-F1
#
_cell.length_a   1.000
_cell.length_b   1.000
_cell.length_c   1.000
_cell.angle_alpha   90.00
_cell.angle_beta   90.00
_cell.angle_gamma   90.00
#
_symmetry.space_group_name_H-M   'P 1'
#
loop_
_entity.id
_entity.type
_entity.pdbx_description
1 polymer ?
#
loop_
_entity_poly.entity_id
_entity_poly.type
_entity_poly.pdbx_seq_one_letter_code
_entity_poly.pdbx_strand_id
1 'polypeptide(L)'
;MGTESSISDSDWDRPFTDEELQAIDAICRSATPSSSSSPIKKRHEPGCTDDYASTLSPPKTRRRLPDSLFNFRKEMHTSFSFSPCSRNRFHSRNNTVYRSSYQEMKFGGQIVYSRTVEEVEKAADELLHFIEAKKSKEGGCILGLDIEWRPTFIKGVAPGKAAVMQICGDNNCCHVLHIIHSGIPQKLRSLLEDPTSLKVGVGIANDASKVFQDHNISIMALEDLSNLANWKLGGIPKKWSLATLTEMLICRQLPKPNKIRLGNWEVEVLSKEQLKYAATDAYVSWYLYQVLKSFPEPVDNKSEKTCLE
;
A
#
# COMPACT_ATOMS: atom_id res chain seq x y z
N MET A 1 -48.25 -24.51 18.68
CA MET A 1 -48.42 -23.09 19.02
C MET A 1 -47.02 -22.50 19.18
N GLY A 2 -46.71 -21.45 18.40
CA GLY A 2 -45.39 -20.80 18.30
C GLY A 2 -44.93 -20.16 19.62
N THR A 3 -43.72 -19.62 19.70
CA THR A 3 -43.30 -18.42 18.96
C THR A 3 -41.82 -18.41 18.58
N GLU A 4 -41.55 -18.10 17.30
CA GLU A 4 -40.27 -17.60 16.79
C GLU A 4 -40.14 -16.11 17.12
N SER A 5 -38.97 -15.67 17.59
CA SER A 5 -38.63 -14.26 17.75
C SER A 5 -37.95 -13.74 16.47
N SER A 6 -38.69 -12.96 15.70
CA SER A 6 -38.20 -12.21 14.53
C SER A 6 -37.25 -11.09 14.97
N ILE A 7 -35.98 -11.15 14.56
CA ILE A 7 -35.07 -10.00 14.55
C ILE A 7 -35.36 -9.22 13.26
N SER A 8 -35.83 -7.99 13.40
CA SER A 8 -36.22 -7.11 12.30
C SER A 8 -35.00 -6.56 11.56
N ASP A 9 -35.05 -6.68 10.23
CA ASP A 9 -34.00 -6.40 9.25
C ASP A 9 -33.92 -4.90 8.86
N SER A 10 -33.91 -4.00 9.85
CA SER A 10 -34.11 -2.55 9.62
C SER A 10 -33.06 -1.62 10.25
N ASP A 11 -31.86 -2.10 10.55
CA ASP A 11 -30.81 -1.27 11.20
C ASP A 11 -29.77 -0.72 10.19
N TRP A 12 -29.85 -1.09 8.91
CA TRP A 12 -28.86 -0.71 7.88
C TRP A 12 -29.06 0.68 7.27
N ASP A 13 -30.27 1.22 7.34
CA ASP A 13 -30.62 2.55 6.80
C ASP A 13 -30.53 3.66 7.86
N ARG A 14 -29.96 3.38 9.04
CA ARG A 14 -29.82 4.42 10.05
C ARG A 14 -28.72 5.41 9.61
N PRO A 15 -29.01 6.72 9.56
CA PRO A 15 -27.95 7.71 9.37
C PRO A 15 -26.96 7.59 10.53
N PHE A 16 -25.66 7.74 10.23
CA PHE A 16 -24.62 7.73 11.26
C PHE A 16 -24.95 8.73 12.35
N THR A 17 -24.79 8.31 13.59
CA THR A 17 -24.88 9.19 14.75
C THR A 17 -23.76 10.22 14.71
N ASP A 18 -23.97 11.37 15.36
CA ASP A 18 -22.94 12.42 15.44
C ASP A 18 -21.65 11.91 16.12
N GLU A 19 -21.76 10.91 16.99
CA GLU A 19 -20.65 10.24 17.66
C GLU A 19 -19.84 9.35 16.69
N GLU A 20 -20.52 8.56 15.84
CA GLU A 20 -19.87 7.75 14.78
C GLU A 20 -19.18 8.65 13.74
N LEU A 21 -19.81 9.76 13.36
CA LEU A 21 -19.21 10.75 12.45
C LEU A 21 -17.97 11.41 13.05
N GLN A 22 -18.00 11.74 14.35
CA GLN A 22 -16.84 12.28 15.06
C GLN A 22 -15.69 11.27 15.16
N ALA A 23 -15.99 9.97 15.36
CA ALA A 23 -14.98 8.92 15.37
C ALA A 23 -14.32 8.75 14.00
N ILE A 24 -15.10 8.75 12.92
CA ILE A 24 -14.60 8.69 11.53
C ILE A 24 -13.71 9.90 11.21
N ASP A 25 -14.13 11.10 11.61
CA ASP A 25 -13.37 12.33 11.39
C ASP A 25 -12.08 12.37 12.25
N ALA A 26 -12.13 11.86 13.49
CA ALA A 26 -10.94 11.71 14.33
C ALA A 26 -9.92 10.74 13.73
N ILE A 27 -10.36 9.63 13.15
CA ILE A 27 -9.51 8.69 12.41
C ILE A 27 -8.90 9.38 11.19
N CYS A 28 -9.70 10.07 10.39
CA CYS A 28 -9.22 10.81 9.21
C CYS A 28 -8.21 11.91 9.56
N ARG A 29 -8.41 12.61 10.68
CA ARG A 29 -7.49 13.66 11.17
C ARG A 29 -6.20 13.10 11.77
N SER A 30 -6.26 11.93 12.41
CA SER A 30 -5.06 11.22 12.86
C SER A 30 -4.21 10.72 11.69
N ALA A 31 -4.82 10.58 10.52
CA ALA A 31 -4.21 10.16 9.27
C ALA A 31 -3.92 11.34 8.34
N THR A 32 -3.22 12.41 8.75
CA THR A 32 -2.55 13.31 7.78
C THR A 32 -1.49 14.24 8.39
N PRO A 33 -0.53 14.71 7.57
CA PRO A 33 0.48 15.69 7.96
C PRO A 33 -0.11 17.10 8.08
N SER A 34 0.46 17.88 9.00
CA SER A 34 0.08 19.24 9.35
C SER A 34 0.02 20.23 8.17
N SER A 35 -1.13 20.87 7.96
CA SER A 35 -1.24 22.34 7.75
C SER A 35 -2.70 22.84 7.75
N SER A 36 -3.01 23.67 8.76
CA SER A 36 -4.02 24.73 8.94
C SER A 36 -5.07 25.07 7.84
N SER A 37 -6.36 24.95 8.23
CA SER A 37 -7.53 25.90 8.18
C SER A 37 -7.66 26.91 7.01
N SER A 38 -8.79 27.11 6.31
CA SER A 38 -10.15 27.47 6.78
C SER A 38 -11.19 27.54 5.59
N PRO A 39 -12.51 27.72 5.82
CA PRO A 39 -13.60 27.22 4.96
C PRO A 39 -14.27 28.26 4.04
N ILE A 40 -14.86 27.84 2.91
CA ILE A 40 -15.71 28.71 2.06
C ILE A 40 -17.01 28.01 1.60
N LYS A 41 -18.11 28.76 1.76
CA LYS A 41 -19.52 28.45 1.51
C LYS A 41 -19.89 28.36 0.03
N LYS A 42 -20.97 27.61 -0.25
CA LYS A 42 -21.74 27.54 -1.53
C LYS A 42 -22.32 28.91 -1.95
N ARG A 43 -22.30 29.24 -3.25
CA ARG A 43 -23.46 29.82 -3.98
C ARG A 43 -23.32 29.80 -5.52
N HIS A 44 -24.50 29.65 -6.13
CA HIS A 44 -24.97 29.71 -7.52
C HIS A 44 -24.27 30.58 -8.61
N GLU A 45 -24.27 30.04 -9.84
CA GLU A 45 -24.27 30.65 -11.21
C GLU A 45 -25.53 31.53 -11.50
N PRO A 46 -25.70 32.28 -12.64
CA PRO A 46 -24.94 32.31 -13.92
C PRO A 46 -24.69 33.71 -14.58
N GLY A 47 -23.90 33.77 -15.67
CA GLY A 47 -24.15 34.73 -16.79
C GLY A 47 -22.98 35.44 -17.52
N CYS A 48 -22.76 35.02 -18.78
CA CYS A 48 -22.45 35.75 -20.04
C CYS A 48 -21.25 36.72 -20.29
N THR A 49 -20.64 36.45 -21.47
CA THR A 49 -20.13 37.30 -22.59
C THR A 49 -18.72 37.94 -22.61
N ASP A 50 -17.99 37.49 -23.65
CA ASP A 50 -17.18 38.18 -24.69
C ASP A 50 -15.68 38.51 -24.53
N ASP A 51 -14.94 37.91 -25.48
CA ASP A 51 -13.82 38.40 -26.32
C ASP A 51 -12.61 39.14 -25.72
N TYR A 52 -11.40 38.54 -25.86
CA TYR A 52 -10.40 38.98 -26.86
C TYR A 52 -9.17 38.05 -26.90
N ALA A 53 -8.67 37.81 -28.10
CA ALA A 53 -7.48 37.01 -28.39
C ALA A 53 -6.17 37.72 -28.01
N SER A 54 -5.15 36.98 -27.57
CA SER A 54 -3.75 37.20 -27.97
C SER A 54 -2.82 36.08 -27.48
N THR A 55 -2.24 35.41 -28.47
CA THR A 55 -1.00 34.61 -28.46
C THR A 55 0.15 35.27 -27.71
N LEU A 56 0.94 34.48 -26.96
CA LEU A 56 2.42 34.56 -26.88
C LEU A 56 2.98 33.39 -26.02
N SER A 57 3.77 32.53 -26.64
CA SER A 57 4.54 31.45 -26.00
C SER A 57 5.92 31.95 -25.53
N PRO A 58 6.46 31.52 -24.37
CA PRO A 58 7.88 31.74 -24.04
C PRO A 58 8.75 30.46 -24.16
N PRO A 59 10.08 30.60 -24.31
CA PRO A 59 10.96 29.57 -24.86
C PRO A 59 11.49 28.57 -23.83
N LYS A 60 11.78 27.36 -24.33
CA LYS A 60 12.48 26.28 -23.62
C LYS A 60 13.98 26.55 -23.58
N THR A 61 14.58 26.66 -22.40
CA THR A 61 16.04 26.48 -22.22
C THR A 61 16.31 25.36 -21.21
N ARG A 62 16.80 24.23 -21.72
CA ARG A 62 17.34 23.12 -20.93
C ARG A 62 18.80 23.42 -20.60
N ARG A 63 19.15 23.44 -19.32
CA ARG A 63 20.55 23.28 -18.88
C ARG A 63 20.76 21.80 -18.50
N ARG A 64 21.72 21.14 -19.14
CA ARG A 64 22.22 19.79 -18.77
C ARG A 64 23.40 19.98 -17.81
N LEU A 65 23.52 19.10 -16.81
CA LEU A 65 24.70 18.98 -15.95
C LEU A 65 25.65 17.87 -16.48
N PRO A 66 26.95 17.90 -16.16
CA PRO A 66 27.99 17.12 -16.83
C PRO A 66 28.12 15.67 -16.32
N ASP A 67 28.38 14.75 -17.25
CA ASP A 67 28.62 13.32 -17.01
C ASP A 67 30.08 13.06 -16.61
N SER A 68 30.43 13.04 -15.32
CA SER A 68 31.75 12.52 -14.89
C SER A 68 31.87 12.19 -13.40
N LEU A 69 31.16 11.20 -12.85
CA LEU A 69 31.49 10.62 -11.54
C LEU A 69 31.04 9.15 -11.35
N PHE A 70 31.30 8.26 -12.31
CA PHE A 70 31.17 6.82 -12.03
C PHE A 70 32.33 6.02 -12.59
N ASN A 71 33.33 5.79 -11.73
CA ASN A 71 34.20 4.64 -11.80
C ASN A 71 34.41 4.15 -10.37
N PHE A 72 33.76 3.06 -9.96
CA PHE A 72 34.33 2.16 -8.96
C PHE A 72 33.82 0.73 -9.14
N ARG A 73 34.76 -0.18 -8.85
CA ARG A 73 34.83 -1.61 -9.19
C ARG A 73 33.68 -2.47 -8.68
N LYS A 74 33.47 -3.54 -9.45
CA LYS A 74 32.58 -4.68 -9.25
C LYS A 74 33.34 -5.78 -8.49
N GLU A 75 32.85 -6.19 -7.33
CA GLU A 75 33.12 -7.53 -6.76
C GLU A 75 31.79 -8.23 -6.44
N MET A 76 31.74 -9.52 -6.78
CA MET A 76 30.54 -10.34 -6.80
C MET A 76 30.28 -10.99 -5.44
N HIS A 77 29.14 -10.70 -4.84
CA HIS A 77 28.45 -11.61 -3.92
C HIS A 77 26.95 -11.58 -4.22
N THR A 78 26.33 -12.76 -4.22
CA THR A 78 24.89 -12.96 -4.47
C THR A 78 24.07 -12.42 -3.31
N SER A 79 23.67 -11.17 -3.43
CA SER A 79 22.70 -10.50 -2.58
C SER A 79 21.86 -9.59 -3.48
N PHE A 80 20.53 -9.68 -3.38
CA PHE A 80 19.62 -8.79 -4.10
C PHE A 80 19.98 -7.34 -3.73
N SER A 81 20.66 -6.65 -4.64
CA SER A 81 21.14 -5.30 -4.41
C SER A 81 19.95 -4.35 -4.32
N PHE A 82 19.92 -3.51 -3.27
CA PHE A 82 18.96 -2.41 -3.09
C PHE A 82 19.14 -1.27 -4.12
N SER A 83 19.76 -1.55 -5.28
CA SER A 83 20.10 -0.52 -6.26
C SER A 83 18.86 -0.02 -7.01
N PRO A 84 18.58 1.28 -6.97
CA PRO A 84 17.57 1.90 -7.82
C PRO A 84 17.94 1.75 -9.30
N CYS A 85 16.95 1.53 -10.16
CA CYS A 85 17.21 1.35 -11.58
C CYS A 85 17.69 2.65 -12.24
N SER A 86 18.85 2.62 -12.92
CA SER A 86 19.35 3.73 -13.72
C SER A 86 18.55 3.83 -15.03
N ARG A 87 17.88 4.97 -15.25
CA ARG A 87 16.92 5.17 -16.32
C ARG A 87 17.59 5.32 -17.70
N ASN A 88 17.77 4.22 -18.43
CA ASN A 88 18.04 4.28 -19.87
C ASN A 88 16.75 4.66 -20.64
N ARG A 89 16.54 5.96 -20.85
CA ARG A 89 15.50 6.49 -21.74
C ARG A 89 15.98 6.34 -23.20
N PHE A 90 15.74 5.20 -23.83
CA PHE A 90 15.78 5.11 -25.30
C PHE A 90 14.46 5.68 -25.85
N HIS A 91 14.51 6.91 -26.38
CA HIS A 91 13.46 7.41 -27.28
C HIS A 91 13.77 6.90 -28.69
N SER A 92 13.21 5.75 -29.06
CA SER A 92 13.15 5.33 -30.47
C SER A 92 11.86 5.84 -31.09
N ARG A 93 11.98 6.43 -32.28
CA ARG A 93 10.94 7.18 -33.00
C ARG A 93 10.01 6.29 -33.82
N ASN A 94 9.99 4.98 -33.56
CA ASN A 94 9.12 4.01 -34.22
C ASN A 94 8.33 3.24 -33.14
N ASN A 95 7.03 3.11 -33.35
CA ASN A 95 6.01 2.65 -32.38
C ASN A 95 6.05 1.14 -32.07
N THR A 96 7.24 0.57 -31.90
CA THR A 96 7.46 -0.79 -31.41
C THR A 96 8.35 -0.71 -30.19
N VAL A 97 7.72 -0.44 -29.04
CA VAL A 97 8.36 -0.62 -27.74
C VAL A 97 8.63 -2.11 -27.58
N TYR A 98 9.84 -2.55 -27.94
CA TYR A 98 10.40 -3.78 -27.40
C TYR A 98 10.56 -3.56 -25.90
N ARG A 99 9.47 -3.77 -25.14
CA ARG A 99 9.51 -3.91 -23.69
C ARG A 99 10.38 -5.14 -23.47
N SER A 100 11.67 -4.95 -23.23
CA SER A 100 12.50 -5.97 -22.61
C SER A 100 11.70 -6.47 -21.42
N SER A 101 11.33 -7.75 -21.40
CA SER A 101 10.43 -8.26 -20.37
C SER A 101 11.20 -8.23 -19.06
N TYR A 102 11.01 -7.17 -18.28
CA TYR A 102 11.54 -7.12 -16.92
C TYR A 102 11.17 -8.41 -16.20
N GLN A 103 12.14 -8.99 -15.50
CA GLN A 103 11.91 -10.23 -14.76
C GLN A 103 10.77 -10.04 -13.76
N GLU A 104 9.97 -11.08 -13.61
CA GLU A 104 8.90 -11.14 -12.64
C GLU A 104 9.44 -11.15 -11.20
N MET A 105 8.85 -10.32 -10.33
CA MET A 105 9.04 -10.39 -8.88
C MET A 105 8.34 -11.61 -8.33
N LYS A 106 9.05 -12.36 -7.48
CA LYS A 106 8.50 -13.48 -6.71
C LYS A 106 9.10 -13.44 -5.33
N PHE A 107 8.30 -13.71 -4.32
CA PHE A 107 8.84 -13.99 -3.00
C PHE A 107 9.60 -15.33 -3.04
N GLY A 108 10.85 -15.31 -2.59
CA GLY A 108 11.75 -16.45 -2.61
C GLY A 108 11.92 -17.15 -1.26
N GLY A 109 11.36 -16.60 -0.18
CA GLY A 109 11.46 -17.14 1.17
C GLY A 109 10.42 -18.22 1.48
N GLN A 110 10.36 -18.60 2.75
CA GLN A 110 9.39 -19.53 3.30
C GLN A 110 8.02 -18.86 3.41
N ILE A 111 6.99 -19.53 2.88
CA ILE A 111 5.59 -19.13 3.07
C ILE A 111 5.00 -19.97 4.19
N VAL A 112 4.64 -19.33 5.30
CA VAL A 112 3.95 -19.96 6.43
C VAL A 112 2.45 -19.75 6.22
N TYR A 113 1.75 -20.83 5.88
CA TYR A 113 0.31 -20.80 5.66
C TYR A 113 -0.43 -21.33 6.89
N SER A 114 -1.19 -20.46 7.56
CA SER A 114 -1.95 -20.77 8.77
C SER A 114 -3.45 -20.66 8.50
N ARG A 115 -4.23 -21.67 8.89
CA ARG A 115 -5.67 -21.75 8.64
C ARG A 115 -6.51 -21.85 9.90
N THR A 116 -6.03 -22.56 10.91
CA THR A 116 -6.76 -22.70 12.18
C THR A 116 -6.44 -21.55 13.13
N VAL A 117 -7.27 -21.39 14.16
CA VAL A 117 -7.06 -20.38 15.22
C VAL A 117 -5.69 -20.57 15.87
N GLU A 118 -5.31 -21.81 16.17
CA GLU A 118 -4.05 -22.17 16.82
C GLU A 118 -2.84 -21.90 15.92
N GLU A 119 -2.95 -22.22 14.62
CA GLU A 119 -1.90 -21.95 13.64
C GLU A 119 -1.68 -20.44 13.43
N VAL A 120 -2.77 -19.65 13.43
CA VAL A 120 -2.69 -18.19 13.28
C VAL A 120 -2.18 -17.53 14.56
N GLU A 121 -2.63 -17.98 15.73
CA GLU A 121 -2.13 -17.49 17.01
C GLU A 121 -0.63 -17.76 17.18
N LYS A 122 -0.17 -18.95 16.77
CA LYS A 122 1.27 -19.28 16.74
C LYS A 122 2.05 -18.41 15.75
N ALA A 123 1.54 -18.23 14.53
CA ALA A 123 2.18 -17.37 13.53
C ALA A 123 2.27 -15.90 14.00
N ALA A 124 1.24 -15.40 14.69
CA ALA A 124 1.26 -14.07 15.27
C ALA A 124 2.28 -13.94 16.41
N ASP A 125 2.45 -14.98 17.22
CA ASP A 125 3.50 -15.02 18.26
C ASP A 125 4.92 -14.95 17.66
N GLU A 126 5.17 -15.72 16.60
CA GLU A 126 6.44 -15.70 15.88
C GLU A 126 6.71 -14.30 15.29
N LEU A 127 5.69 -13.65 14.73
CA LEU A 127 5.79 -12.28 14.23
C LEU A 127 6.03 -11.26 15.34
N LEU A 128 5.39 -11.38 16.50
CA LEU A 128 5.62 -10.49 17.65
C LEU A 128 7.08 -10.58 18.13
N HIS A 129 7.62 -11.79 18.26
CA HIS A 129 9.04 -11.98 18.59
C HIS A 129 9.97 -11.43 17.51
N PHE A 130 9.62 -11.59 16.23
CA PHE A 130 10.36 -10.98 15.13
C PHE A 130 10.37 -9.45 15.25
N ILE A 131 9.22 -8.83 15.54
CA ILE A 131 9.07 -7.39 15.73
C ILE A 131 9.95 -6.88 16.88
N GLU A 132 9.94 -7.56 18.03
CA GLU A 132 10.76 -7.22 19.19
C GLU A 132 12.25 -7.29 18.87
N ALA A 133 12.68 -8.36 18.21
CA ALA A 133 14.06 -8.55 17.79
C ALA A 133 14.51 -7.47 16.79
N LYS A 134 13.63 -7.10 15.85
CA LYS A 134 13.88 -6.03 14.89
C LYS A 134 13.96 -4.66 15.54
N LYS A 135 13.02 -4.31 16.42
CA LYS A 135 13.05 -3.05 17.19
C LYS A 135 14.33 -2.93 18.01
N SER A 136 14.77 -4.01 18.64
CA SER A 136 16.00 -4.01 19.45
C SER A 136 17.28 -3.81 18.63
N LYS A 137 17.31 -4.28 17.37
CA LYS A 137 18.51 -4.20 16.51
C LYS A 137 18.52 -2.97 15.60
N GLU A 138 17.36 -2.56 15.10
CA GLU A 138 17.21 -1.59 14.01
C GLU A 138 16.41 -0.34 14.43
N GLY A 139 15.94 -0.27 15.67
CA GLY A 139 15.18 0.87 16.22
C GLY A 139 13.72 0.95 15.77
N GLY A 140 13.27 0.02 14.92
CA GLY A 140 11.90 -0.06 14.43
C GLY A 140 11.64 -1.38 13.70
N CYS A 141 10.38 -1.65 13.38
CA CYS A 141 10.00 -2.80 12.56
C CYS A 141 8.99 -2.35 11.50
N ILE A 142 9.25 -2.76 10.25
CA ILE A 142 8.41 -2.50 9.09
C ILE A 142 7.88 -3.83 8.58
N LEU A 143 6.58 -3.89 8.34
CA LEU A 143 5.88 -5.07 7.86
C LEU A 143 5.12 -4.70 6.59
N GLY A 144 5.36 -5.41 5.50
CA GLY A 144 4.47 -5.39 4.35
C GLY A 144 3.17 -6.10 4.71
N LEU A 145 2.04 -5.45 4.45
CA LEU A 145 0.71 -6.00 4.72
C LEU A 145 -0.14 -5.90 3.45
N ASP A 146 -0.89 -6.96 3.19
CA ASP A 146 -1.92 -7.00 2.15
C ASP A 146 -3.07 -7.94 2.59
N ILE A 147 -4.24 -7.80 1.98
CA ILE A 147 -5.40 -8.67 2.25
C ILE A 147 -6.09 -9.09 0.95
N GLU A 148 -6.75 -10.24 0.98
CA GLU A 148 -7.50 -10.77 -0.15
C GLU A 148 -8.90 -11.21 0.28
N TRP A 149 -9.87 -11.06 -0.63
CA TRP A 149 -11.27 -11.44 -0.40
C TRP A 149 -11.93 -11.90 -1.69
N ARG A 150 -13.01 -12.71 -1.59
CA ARG A 150 -13.76 -13.12 -2.77
C ARG A 150 -14.49 -11.91 -3.37
N PRO A 151 -14.23 -11.56 -4.64
CA PRO A 151 -14.97 -10.47 -5.29
C PRO A 151 -16.41 -10.90 -5.56
N THR A 152 -17.31 -9.93 -5.57
CA THR A 152 -18.68 -10.10 -6.08
C THR A 152 -18.87 -9.17 -7.28
N PHE A 153 -19.47 -9.69 -8.35
CA PHE A 153 -19.75 -8.92 -9.57
C PHE A 153 -21.24 -8.62 -9.74
N ILE A 154 -22.05 -8.97 -8.73
CA ILE A 154 -23.49 -8.73 -8.70
C ILE A 154 -23.72 -7.34 -8.11
N LYS A 155 -24.38 -6.46 -8.87
CA LYS A 155 -24.68 -5.09 -8.43
C LYS A 155 -25.55 -5.13 -7.18
N GLY A 156 -25.17 -4.35 -6.16
CA GLY A 156 -25.90 -4.25 -4.90
C GLY A 156 -25.54 -5.33 -3.87
N VAL A 157 -24.76 -6.35 -4.25
CA VAL A 157 -24.22 -7.32 -3.30
C VAL A 157 -22.88 -6.81 -2.79
N ALA A 158 -22.69 -6.85 -1.47
CA ALA A 158 -21.42 -6.50 -0.86
C ALA A 158 -20.32 -7.51 -1.26
N PRO A 159 -19.05 -7.07 -1.39
CA PRO A 159 -17.94 -8.01 -1.54
C PRO A 159 -17.83 -8.94 -0.33
N GLY A 160 -17.18 -10.10 -0.50
CA GLY A 160 -16.87 -10.99 0.62
C GLY A 160 -16.03 -10.30 1.69
N LYS A 161 -16.03 -10.86 2.90
CA LYS A 161 -15.17 -10.39 4.00
C LYS A 161 -13.69 -10.57 3.65
N ALA A 162 -12.82 -9.76 4.25
CA ALA A 162 -11.38 -9.97 4.25
C ALA A 162 -11.09 -11.41 4.69
N ALA A 163 -10.55 -12.21 3.77
CA ALA A 163 -10.47 -13.66 3.91
C ALA A 163 -9.08 -14.16 4.20
N VAL A 164 -8.08 -13.53 3.57
CA VAL A 164 -6.66 -13.86 3.77
C VAL A 164 -5.92 -12.57 4.08
N MET A 165 -5.03 -12.62 5.06
CA MET A 165 -4.13 -11.52 5.41
C MET A 165 -2.69 -11.99 5.24
N GLN A 166 -1.84 -11.18 4.65
CA GLN A 166 -0.43 -11.51 4.45
C GLN A 166 0.45 -10.50 5.17
N ILE A 167 1.47 -11.00 5.88
CA ILE A 167 2.41 -10.17 6.65
C ILE A 167 3.83 -10.63 6.32
N CYS A 168 4.67 -9.70 5.87
CA CYS A 168 6.06 -9.97 5.50
C CYS A 168 6.99 -8.93 6.12
N GLY A 169 8.01 -9.37 6.86
CA GLY A 169 8.95 -8.48 7.55
C GLY A 169 10.37 -8.50 7.01
N ASP A 170 10.72 -9.50 6.19
CA ASP A 170 12.03 -9.65 5.57
C ASP A 170 12.01 -10.52 4.30
N ASN A 171 13.19 -10.91 3.82
CA ASN A 171 13.34 -11.79 2.65
C ASN A 171 13.10 -13.28 2.95
N ASN A 172 13.01 -13.67 4.22
CA ASN A 172 13.11 -15.05 4.66
C ASN A 172 11.74 -15.69 4.89
N CYS A 173 10.80 -14.95 5.50
CA CYS A 173 9.49 -15.49 5.86
C CYS A 173 8.34 -14.53 5.53
N CYS A 174 7.28 -15.07 4.94
CA CYS A 174 6.00 -14.40 4.79
C CYS A 174 4.88 -15.27 5.35
N HIS A 175 4.07 -14.69 6.24
CA HIS A 175 2.92 -15.35 6.83
C HIS A 175 1.68 -15.06 6.00
N VAL A 176 0.97 -16.10 5.59
CA VAL A 176 -0.31 -16.03 4.89
C VAL A 176 -1.36 -16.64 5.82
N LEU A 177 -2.22 -15.79 6.36
CA LEU A 177 -3.16 -16.11 7.44
C LEU A 177 -4.57 -16.18 6.87
N HIS A 178 -5.22 -17.35 6.96
CA HIS A 178 -6.58 -17.56 6.45
C HIS A 178 -7.62 -17.12 7.48
N ILE A 179 -7.77 -15.80 7.63
CA ILE A 179 -8.55 -15.17 8.69
C ILE A 179 -10.07 -15.39 8.56
N ILE A 180 -10.60 -15.79 7.40
CA ILE A 180 -12.03 -16.18 7.32
C ILE A 180 -12.34 -17.46 8.09
N HIS A 181 -11.36 -18.35 8.24
CA HIS A 181 -11.51 -19.63 8.95
C HIS A 181 -11.09 -19.52 10.41
N SER A 182 -10.00 -18.79 10.67
CA SER A 182 -9.39 -18.64 12.00
C SER A 182 -9.93 -17.45 12.80
N GLY A 183 -10.65 -16.53 12.15
CA GLY A 183 -10.89 -15.20 12.72
C GLY A 183 -9.57 -14.44 12.93
N ILE A 184 -9.59 -13.52 13.90
CA ILE A 184 -8.40 -12.76 14.31
C ILE A 184 -8.18 -13.03 15.79
N PRO A 185 -7.29 -13.98 16.16
CA PRO A 185 -7.05 -14.32 17.55
C PRO A 185 -6.20 -13.23 18.24
N GLN A 186 -6.04 -13.34 19.55
CA GLN A 186 -5.61 -12.23 20.40
C GLN A 186 -4.21 -11.73 20.05
N LYS A 187 -3.24 -12.61 19.76
CA LYS A 187 -1.89 -12.16 19.38
C LYS A 187 -1.88 -11.45 18.03
N LEU A 188 -2.68 -11.92 17.07
CA LEU A 188 -2.80 -11.23 15.78
C LEU A 188 -3.44 -9.85 15.96
N ARG A 189 -4.49 -9.74 16.78
CA ARG A 189 -5.08 -8.44 17.15
C ARG A 189 -4.01 -7.52 17.75
N SER A 190 -3.27 -7.98 18.76
CA SER A 190 -2.23 -7.18 19.41
C SER A 190 -1.13 -6.71 18.44
N LEU A 191 -0.75 -7.54 17.47
CA LEU A 191 0.19 -7.14 16.41
C LEU A 191 -0.39 -6.05 15.51
N LEU A 192 -1.65 -6.21 15.07
CA LEU A 192 -2.31 -5.27 14.15
C LEU A 192 -2.55 -3.90 14.81
N GLU A 193 -2.93 -3.91 16.09
CA GLU A 193 -3.19 -2.71 16.91
C GLU A 193 -1.91 -2.11 17.51
N ASP A 194 -0.73 -2.70 17.32
CA ASP A 194 0.54 -2.14 17.80
C ASP A 194 0.92 -0.86 17.00
N PRO A 195 0.95 0.33 17.62
CA PRO A 195 1.33 1.57 16.95
C PRO A 195 2.84 1.70 16.71
N THR A 196 3.65 0.77 17.23
CA THR A 196 5.11 0.84 17.17
C THR A 196 5.73 -0.04 16.08
N SER A 197 4.92 -0.83 15.37
CA SER A 197 5.31 -1.56 14.15
C SER A 197 4.57 -0.99 12.95
N LEU A 198 5.30 -0.51 11.94
CA LEU A 198 4.72 0.13 10.76
C LEU A 198 4.26 -0.92 9.75
N LYS A 199 3.01 -0.81 9.28
CA LYS A 199 2.44 -1.63 8.21
C LYS A 199 2.44 -0.82 6.92
N VAL A 200 2.95 -1.41 5.84
CA VAL A 200 3.17 -0.72 4.57
C VAL A 200 2.52 -1.46 3.41
N GLY A 201 1.94 -0.71 2.48
CA GLY A 201 1.22 -1.25 1.33
C GLY A 201 0.75 -0.14 0.39
N VAL A 202 0.15 -0.52 -0.76
CA VAL A 202 -0.47 0.46 -1.67
C VAL A 202 -1.98 0.40 -1.49
N GLY A 203 -2.60 1.53 -1.13
CA GLY A 203 -4.01 1.56 -0.78
C GLY A 203 -4.31 1.01 0.61
N ILE A 204 -3.29 0.90 1.48
CA ILE A 204 -3.36 0.18 2.76
C ILE A 204 -4.43 0.71 3.73
N ALA A 205 -4.78 1.99 3.64
CA ALA A 205 -5.88 2.55 4.42
C ALA A 205 -7.24 1.92 4.06
N ASN A 206 -7.43 1.52 2.80
CA ASN A 206 -8.63 0.81 2.37
C ASN A 206 -8.65 -0.62 2.95
N ASP A 207 -7.50 -1.28 3.01
CA ASP A 207 -7.38 -2.62 3.59
C ASP A 207 -7.66 -2.58 5.10
N ALA A 208 -7.10 -1.60 5.81
CA ALA A 208 -7.37 -1.38 7.21
C ALA A 208 -8.86 -1.06 7.47
N SER A 209 -9.47 -0.20 6.65
CA SER A 209 -10.91 0.11 6.74
C SER A 209 -11.77 -1.14 6.52
N LYS A 210 -11.40 -1.99 5.55
CA LYS A 210 -12.09 -3.25 5.28
C LYS A 210 -11.97 -4.22 6.46
N VAL A 211 -10.77 -4.37 7.03
CA VAL A 211 -10.55 -5.22 8.20
C VAL A 211 -11.34 -4.71 9.41
N PHE A 212 -11.41 -3.39 9.61
CA PHE A 212 -12.24 -2.79 10.65
C PHE A 212 -13.73 -3.12 10.46
N GLN A 213 -14.26 -2.94 9.25
CA GLN A 213 -15.66 -3.24 8.94
C GLN A 213 -16.00 -4.73 9.08
N ASP A 214 -15.10 -5.60 8.63
CA ASP A 214 -15.37 -7.04 8.57
C ASP A 214 -15.16 -7.77 9.90
N HIS A 215 -14.22 -7.27 10.73
CA HIS A 215 -13.69 -7.96 11.91
C HIS A 215 -13.58 -7.09 13.17
N ASN A 216 -13.91 -5.79 13.11
CA ASN A 216 -13.80 -4.84 14.22
C ASN A 216 -12.40 -4.78 14.83
N ILE A 217 -11.38 -4.71 13.97
CA ILE A 217 -9.96 -4.57 14.33
C ILE A 217 -9.40 -3.29 13.72
N SER A 218 -8.74 -2.48 14.54
CA SER A 218 -8.07 -1.26 14.09
C SER A 218 -6.61 -1.53 13.76
N ILE A 219 -6.26 -1.61 12.48
CA ILE A 219 -4.84 -1.70 12.08
C ILE A 219 -4.18 -0.33 12.29
N MET A 220 -3.18 -0.27 13.17
CA MET A 220 -2.46 0.95 13.52
C MET A 220 -1.13 1.06 12.77
N ALA A 221 -0.59 2.29 12.74
CA ALA A 221 0.70 2.63 12.13
C ALA A 221 0.79 2.21 10.64
N LEU A 222 0.05 2.91 9.79
CA LEU A 222 0.01 2.65 8.35
C LEU A 222 0.87 3.65 7.58
N GLU A 223 1.59 3.19 6.55
CA GLU A 223 2.21 4.05 5.54
C GLU A 223 1.83 3.58 4.14
N ASP A 224 1.22 4.48 3.37
CA ASP A 224 0.85 4.21 1.99
C ASP A 224 2.02 4.48 1.04
N LEU A 225 2.43 3.45 0.29
CA LEU A 225 3.59 3.53 -0.60
C LEU A 225 3.36 4.45 -1.81
N SER A 226 2.12 4.66 -2.25
CA SER A 226 1.83 5.64 -3.31
C SER A 226 2.08 7.06 -2.80
N ASN A 227 1.69 7.35 -1.56
CA ASN A 227 1.95 8.64 -0.91
C ASN A 227 3.44 8.84 -0.66
N LEU A 228 4.11 7.85 -0.07
CA LEU A 228 5.55 7.88 0.18
C LEU A 228 6.34 8.06 -1.12
N ALA A 229 5.95 7.37 -2.20
CA ALA A 229 6.58 7.52 -3.51
C ALA A 229 6.39 8.92 -4.09
N ASN A 230 5.19 9.51 -4.01
CA ASN A 230 4.98 10.87 -4.48
C ASN A 230 5.83 11.88 -3.71
N TRP A 231 5.96 11.70 -2.40
CA TRP A 231 6.81 12.55 -1.57
C TRP A 231 8.29 12.40 -1.91
N LYS A 232 8.81 11.16 -1.95
CA LYS A 232 10.23 10.88 -2.25
C LYS A 232 10.65 11.23 -3.69
N LEU A 233 9.80 10.95 -4.68
CA LEU A 233 10.14 11.14 -6.10
C LEU A 233 9.87 12.56 -6.60
N GLY A 234 9.01 13.31 -5.89
CA GLY A 234 8.55 14.64 -6.28
C GLY A 234 7.80 14.68 -7.63
N GLY A 235 7.56 15.89 -8.11
CA GLY A 235 6.82 16.15 -9.34
C GLY A 235 5.31 16.08 -9.18
N ILE A 236 4.59 15.91 -10.30
CA ILE A 236 3.12 15.84 -10.29
C ILE A 236 2.69 14.54 -9.59
N PRO A 237 1.89 14.61 -8.50
CA PRO A 237 1.42 13.44 -7.79
C PRO A 237 0.68 12.45 -8.70
N LYS A 238 0.89 11.16 -8.48
CA LYS A 238 0.25 10.08 -9.23
C LYS A 238 -0.43 9.10 -8.29
N LYS A 239 -1.45 8.41 -8.80
CA LYS A 239 -1.98 7.21 -8.16
C LYS A 239 -1.14 6.03 -8.60
N TRP A 240 -0.25 5.59 -7.72
CA TRP A 240 0.59 4.43 -7.98
C TRP A 240 -0.14 3.14 -7.63
N SER A 241 0.16 2.08 -8.38
CA SER A 241 -0.18 0.70 -8.00
C SER A 241 1.09 0.00 -7.56
N LEU A 242 0.96 -1.10 -6.81
CA LEU A 242 2.12 -1.89 -6.42
C LEU A 242 2.94 -2.35 -7.64
N ALA A 243 2.25 -2.73 -8.73
CA ALA A 243 2.89 -3.13 -9.97
C ALA A 243 3.62 -1.97 -10.68
N THR A 244 3.04 -0.77 -10.72
CA THR A 244 3.71 0.37 -11.37
C THR A 244 4.87 0.93 -10.55
N LEU A 245 4.81 0.85 -9.21
CA LEU A 245 5.98 1.14 -8.36
C LEU A 245 7.07 0.11 -8.54
N THR A 246 6.72 -1.18 -8.62
CA THR A 246 7.70 -2.25 -8.88
C THR A 246 8.44 -2.03 -10.20
N GLU A 247 7.70 -1.73 -11.28
CA GLU A 247 8.31 -1.46 -12.58
C GLU A 247 9.18 -0.20 -12.53
N MET A 248 8.69 0.86 -11.90
CA MET A 248 9.41 2.13 -11.82
C MET A 248 10.68 2.00 -10.98
N LEU A 249 10.57 1.58 -9.72
CA LEU A 249 11.66 1.67 -8.76
C LEU A 249 12.77 0.65 -9.00
N ILE A 250 12.41 -0.57 -9.42
CA ILE A 250 13.34 -1.70 -9.44
C ILE A 250 13.40 -2.42 -10.80
N CYS A 251 12.71 -1.92 -11.83
CA CYS A 251 12.75 -2.52 -13.17
C CYS A 251 12.37 -4.01 -13.17
N ARG A 252 11.31 -4.34 -12.43
CA ARG A 252 10.72 -5.68 -12.35
C ARG A 252 9.23 -5.62 -12.65
N GLN A 253 8.66 -6.72 -13.12
CA GLN A 253 7.22 -6.83 -13.30
C GLN A 253 6.58 -7.53 -12.10
N LEU A 254 5.39 -7.08 -11.71
CA LEU A 254 4.54 -7.77 -10.75
C LEU A 254 3.23 -8.13 -11.46
N PRO A 255 3.15 -9.32 -12.10
CA PRO A 255 1.95 -9.76 -12.79
C PRO A 255 0.77 -9.84 -11.83
N LYS A 256 -0.39 -9.38 -12.29
CA LYS A 256 -1.66 -9.41 -11.54
C LYS A 256 -2.67 -10.30 -12.29
N PRO A 257 -2.43 -11.62 -12.40
CA PRO A 257 -3.28 -12.50 -13.17
C PRO A 257 -4.70 -12.52 -12.60
N ASN A 258 -5.68 -12.09 -13.40
CA ASN A 258 -7.08 -12.00 -12.97
C ASN A 258 -7.62 -13.34 -12.44
N LYS A 259 -7.18 -14.48 -12.97
CA LYS A 259 -7.59 -15.81 -12.49
C LYS A 259 -7.26 -16.03 -11.00
N ILE A 260 -6.14 -15.49 -10.52
CA ILE A 260 -5.74 -15.60 -9.11
C ILE A 260 -6.35 -14.45 -8.31
N ARG A 261 -6.12 -13.21 -8.74
CA ARG A 261 -6.54 -11.99 -8.03
C ARG A 261 -8.06 -11.91 -7.84
N LEU A 262 -8.83 -12.33 -8.83
CA LEU A 262 -10.30 -12.37 -8.77
C LEU A 262 -10.84 -13.77 -8.41
N GLY A 263 -9.96 -14.65 -7.92
CA GLY A 263 -10.31 -16.01 -7.52
C GLY A 263 -11.11 -16.05 -6.23
N ASN A 264 -11.54 -17.25 -5.85
CA ASN A 264 -12.18 -17.47 -4.57
C ASN A 264 -11.11 -17.62 -3.46
N TRP A 265 -11.00 -16.60 -2.61
CA TRP A 265 -10.09 -16.58 -1.46
C TRP A 265 -10.69 -17.19 -0.18
N GLU A 266 -11.96 -17.59 -0.22
CA GLU A 266 -12.70 -18.20 0.90
C GLU A 266 -12.68 -19.73 0.83
N VAL A 267 -11.97 -20.32 -0.13
CA VAL A 267 -11.81 -21.78 -0.25
C VAL A 267 -11.19 -22.38 1.02
N GLU A 268 -11.46 -23.66 1.29
CA GLU A 268 -10.92 -24.37 2.46
C GLU A 268 -9.38 -24.44 2.47
N VAL A 269 -8.78 -24.56 1.28
CA VAL A 269 -7.32 -24.61 1.10
C VAL A 269 -6.94 -23.77 -0.11
N LEU A 270 -6.06 -22.79 0.08
CA LEU A 270 -5.53 -21.99 -1.01
C LEU A 270 -4.62 -22.82 -1.92
N SER A 271 -4.71 -22.55 -3.22
CA SER A 271 -3.78 -23.13 -4.19
C SER A 271 -2.35 -22.59 -3.99
N LYS A 272 -1.35 -23.35 -4.45
CA LYS A 272 0.06 -22.90 -4.44
C LYS A 272 0.27 -21.58 -5.18
N GLU A 273 -0.54 -21.32 -6.22
CA GLU A 273 -0.49 -20.07 -6.99
C GLU A 273 -1.04 -18.89 -6.19
N GLN A 274 -2.15 -19.07 -5.48
CA GLN A 274 -2.70 -18.08 -4.55
C GLN A 274 -1.73 -17.75 -3.41
N LEU A 275 -1.14 -18.77 -2.77
CA LEU A 275 -0.17 -18.58 -1.70
C LEU A 275 1.05 -17.77 -2.17
N LYS A 276 1.61 -18.10 -3.34
CA LYS A 276 2.75 -17.38 -3.91
C LYS A 276 2.39 -15.94 -4.29
N TYR A 277 1.23 -15.74 -4.89
CA TYR A 277 0.75 -14.41 -5.27
C TYR A 277 0.61 -13.53 -4.02
N ALA A 278 -0.13 -14.02 -3.02
CA ALA A 278 -0.41 -13.30 -1.79
C ALA A 278 0.89 -12.97 -1.00
N ALA A 279 1.79 -13.94 -0.87
CA ALA A 279 3.08 -13.71 -0.22
C ALA A 279 3.96 -12.72 -0.99
N THR A 280 3.92 -12.75 -2.32
CA THR A 280 4.69 -11.82 -3.16
C THR A 280 4.20 -10.39 -3.00
N ASP A 281 2.90 -10.16 -2.90
CA ASP A 281 2.35 -8.80 -2.76
C ASP A 281 2.76 -8.15 -1.44
N ALA A 282 2.60 -8.83 -0.30
CA ALA A 282 3.07 -8.33 0.99
C ALA A 282 4.60 -8.13 1.01
N TYR A 283 5.37 -9.09 0.47
CA TYR A 283 6.82 -8.95 0.35
C TYR A 283 7.23 -7.72 -0.48
N VAL A 284 6.61 -7.51 -1.64
CA VAL A 284 6.95 -6.38 -2.51
C VAL A 284 6.60 -5.05 -1.82
N SER A 285 5.51 -4.98 -1.07
CA SER A 285 5.20 -3.79 -0.26
C SER A 285 6.31 -3.47 0.73
N TRP A 286 6.77 -4.46 1.52
CA TRP A 286 7.91 -4.30 2.42
C TRP A 286 9.18 -3.87 1.67
N TYR A 287 9.51 -4.56 0.57
CA TYR A 287 10.74 -4.32 -0.19
C TYR A 287 10.76 -2.92 -0.81
N LEU A 288 9.65 -2.46 -1.39
CA LEU A 288 9.55 -1.14 -2.00
C LEU A 288 9.61 -0.02 -0.96
N TYR A 289 9.11 -0.23 0.26
CA TYR A 289 9.34 0.70 1.36
C TYR A 289 10.84 0.88 1.63
N GLN A 290 11.60 -0.21 1.74
CA GLN A 290 13.05 -0.16 1.96
C GLN A 290 13.75 0.61 0.82
N VAL A 291 13.36 0.37 -0.43
CA VAL A 291 13.88 1.10 -1.59
C VAL A 291 13.55 2.59 -1.51
N LEU A 292 12.31 2.96 -1.20
CA LEU A 292 11.89 4.36 -1.07
C LEU A 292 12.61 5.08 0.07
N LYS A 293 12.85 4.41 1.21
CA LYS A 293 13.61 4.97 2.32
C LYS A 293 15.10 5.14 2.02
N SER A 294 15.64 4.40 1.05
CA SER A 294 17.03 4.60 0.60
C SER A 294 17.22 5.89 -0.23
N PHE A 295 16.13 6.50 -0.71
CA PHE A 295 16.20 7.78 -1.42
C PHE A 295 16.43 8.95 -0.47
N PRO A 296 17.20 9.97 -0.91
CA PRO A 296 17.43 11.17 -0.13
C PRO A 296 16.12 11.86 0.25
N GLU A 297 16.15 12.60 1.35
CA GLU A 297 15.01 13.41 1.72
C GLU A 297 14.77 14.52 0.68
N PRO A 298 13.50 14.81 0.31
CA PRO A 298 13.20 15.93 -0.56
C PRO A 298 13.72 17.22 0.08
N VAL A 299 14.43 18.04 -0.69
CA VAL A 299 14.89 19.35 -0.20
C VAL A 299 13.66 20.26 -0.07
N ASP A 300 13.35 20.66 1.16
CA ASP A 300 12.31 21.64 1.45
C ASP A 300 12.77 23.03 0.96
N ASN A 301 12.38 23.43 -0.26
CA ASN A 301 12.61 24.79 -0.79
C ASN A 301 11.71 25.85 -0.10
N LYS A 302 11.41 25.68 1.19
CA LYS A 302 10.65 26.66 1.99
C LYS A 302 11.54 27.75 2.60
N SER A 303 12.87 27.65 2.52
CA SER A 303 13.82 28.60 3.10
C SER A 303 14.33 29.69 2.13
N GLU A 304 14.00 29.67 0.84
CA GLU A 304 14.47 30.70 -0.13
C GLU A 304 13.58 31.95 -0.24
N LYS A 305 12.51 32.07 0.56
CA LYS A 305 11.62 33.25 0.53
C LYS A 305 11.88 34.32 1.60
N THR A 306 12.95 34.21 2.39
CA THR A 306 13.22 35.15 3.50
C THR A 306 14.49 36.00 3.31
N CYS A 307 15.05 36.07 2.10
CA CYS A 307 16.21 36.93 1.81
C CYS A 307 15.97 37.77 0.54
N LEU A 308 14.84 38.47 0.49
CA LEU A 308 14.59 39.59 -0.42
C LEU A 308 13.59 40.54 0.25
N GLU A 309 14.03 41.22 1.31
CA GLU A 309 13.50 42.53 1.75
C GLU A 309 14.68 43.47 2.00
#